data_AF-A0A7X5P6B0-F1
#
_entry.id   AF-A0A7X5P6B0-F1
#
_cell.length_a   1.000
_cell.length_b   1.000
_cell.length_c   1.000
_cell.angle_alpha   90.00
_cell.angle_beta   90.00
_cell.angle_gamma   90.00
#
_symmetry.space_group_name_H-M   'P 1'
#
loop_
_entity.id
_entity.type
_entity.pdbx_description
1 polymer ?
#
loop_
_entity_poly.entity_id
_entity_poly.type
_entity_poly.pdbx_seq_one_letter_code
_entity_poly.pdbx_strand_id
1 'polypeptide(L)'
;MKDLIYITGHRNPDSDSICASLGYADLKKQLGYKNIVSGRLGELNNETKFVLDYFNVEAPTLIDTVKTQVSDLDIDKVIPISKDLSLKKAWTIMEENNVKTLPVQDEEGKLIGLASLSNISSTYMGVWQKDILAKSNANIEDIIDTLNAKVYYKKQEKQKFIGNLVVAAMEAKDIKNYVKEGDIVILGNREDAQETALDCKAHLLVVTGSHKVSDKILNKAKNLGCSILVSEEDTFTTSVLITQSIPVSYIMTSSDIISFKLSDFVEDIKEVMLKTRFRSYPVVDQNNKIVGTISRYHLISPKKKKVILVDHNEMGQSVPGLEEAEIMEIIDHHRIGGVNTASPIFFRNQPVGSTSTIIANMFFENNITPSKKIAGILASAIISDTLLFKSPTSTELDKTILDKLAKIAEINPKSYSVEMFKAGTSLKGKTVEGLFHEDFKNFTIGGGKIGVSQVSTMDPSSFDPLKEDMLNLMETKIKKEGYEGLVLVLTDLLKEGSYIYVVGPKKETIASAFGKSLDKDNSLYAEGVLSRKKQVIPPITNAIENK
;
A
#
# COMPACT_ATOMS: atom_id res chain seq x y z
N MET A 1 4.66 -14.99 1.18
CA MET A 1 4.99 -13.64 0.67
C MET A 1 6.01 -13.81 -0.44
N LYS A 2 5.87 -13.11 -1.58
CA LYS A 2 6.91 -13.12 -2.62
C LYS A 2 8.04 -12.24 -2.10
N ASP A 3 9.24 -12.79 -1.96
CA ASP A 3 10.47 -12.08 -1.59
C ASP A 3 10.85 -11.15 -2.75
N LEU A 4 10.11 -10.04 -2.90
CA LEU A 4 10.22 -9.08 -3.99
C LEU A 4 11.46 -8.22 -3.79
N ILE A 5 12.20 -8.00 -4.88
CA ILE A 5 13.34 -7.09 -4.93
C ILE A 5 12.97 -5.95 -5.87
N TYR A 6 12.87 -4.75 -5.31
CA TYR A 6 12.54 -3.54 -6.05
C TYR A 6 13.82 -2.90 -6.58
N ILE A 7 13.86 -2.57 -7.86
CA ILE A 7 14.96 -1.82 -8.48
C ILE A 7 14.42 -0.44 -8.82
N THR A 8 14.94 0.60 -8.18
CA THR A 8 14.40 1.96 -8.32
C THR A 8 15.50 2.97 -8.62
N GLY A 9 15.20 3.87 -9.56
CA GLY A 9 15.95 5.09 -9.80
C GLY A 9 15.65 6.18 -8.77
N HIS A 10 16.06 7.41 -9.05
CA HIS A 10 15.75 8.55 -8.17
C HIS A 10 14.30 9.04 -8.31
N ARG A 11 13.90 9.90 -7.36
CA ARG A 11 12.52 10.35 -7.12
C ARG A 11 11.92 11.15 -8.27
N ASN A 12 12.76 11.89 -9.00
CA ASN A 12 12.35 12.72 -10.12
C ASN A 12 12.87 12.09 -11.42
N PRO A 13 12.29 10.96 -11.84
CA PRO A 13 12.93 10.08 -12.81
C PRO A 13 13.22 10.77 -14.15
N ASP A 14 14.47 10.62 -14.58
CA ASP A 14 14.95 10.91 -15.92
C ASP A 14 15.08 9.63 -16.76
N SER A 15 15.61 9.77 -17.98
CA SER A 15 15.79 8.64 -18.88
C SER A 15 16.80 7.64 -18.34
N ASP A 16 17.88 8.06 -17.68
CA ASP A 16 18.88 7.14 -17.16
C ASP A 16 18.35 6.30 -16.00
N SER A 17 17.79 6.93 -14.98
CA SER A 17 17.18 6.25 -13.83
C SER A 17 16.12 5.19 -14.22
N ILE A 18 15.27 5.49 -15.22
CA ILE A 18 14.23 4.57 -15.71
C ILE A 18 14.83 3.43 -16.54
N CYS A 19 15.70 3.74 -17.51
CA CYS A 19 16.28 2.73 -18.39
C CYS A 19 17.27 1.84 -17.63
N ALA A 20 18.02 2.40 -16.69
CA ALA A 20 18.87 1.67 -15.76
C ALA A 20 18.05 0.69 -14.92
N SER A 21 16.92 1.12 -14.36
CA SER A 21 16.05 0.22 -13.57
C SER A 21 15.55 -0.97 -14.40
N LEU A 22 15.07 -0.70 -15.63
CA LEU A 22 14.60 -1.73 -16.54
C LEU A 22 15.73 -2.67 -17.00
N GLY A 23 16.86 -2.11 -17.43
CA GLY A 23 18.01 -2.88 -17.90
C GLY A 23 18.62 -3.73 -16.79
N TYR A 24 18.73 -3.21 -15.57
CA TYR A 24 19.24 -3.99 -14.45
C TYR A 24 18.27 -5.09 -14.01
N ALA A 25 16.96 -4.81 -14.06
CA ALA A 25 15.95 -5.82 -13.81
C ALA A 25 16.02 -6.98 -14.82
N ASP A 26 16.24 -6.68 -16.10
CA ASP A 26 16.43 -7.68 -17.14
C ASP A 26 17.71 -8.49 -16.90
N LEU A 27 18.84 -7.84 -16.62
CA LEU A 27 20.10 -8.51 -16.28
C LEU A 27 19.93 -9.48 -15.11
N LYS A 28 19.32 -9.04 -14.00
CA LYS A 28 19.08 -9.88 -12.82
C LYS A 28 18.22 -11.10 -13.14
N LYS A 29 17.17 -10.94 -13.95
CA LYS A 29 16.33 -12.05 -14.40
C LYS A 29 17.13 -13.05 -15.23
N GLN A 30 17.99 -12.58 -16.14
CA GLN A 30 18.86 -13.45 -16.95
C GLN A 30 19.92 -14.17 -16.10
N LEU A 31 20.37 -13.56 -15.00
CA LEU A 31 21.25 -14.18 -14.00
C LEU A 31 20.52 -15.16 -13.05
N GLY A 32 19.22 -15.40 -13.25
CA GLY A 32 18.44 -16.38 -12.49
C GLY A 32 17.76 -15.86 -11.22
N TYR A 33 17.82 -14.56 -10.95
CA TYR A 33 17.09 -13.96 -9.83
C TYR A 33 15.58 -13.95 -10.12
N LYS A 34 14.78 -14.30 -9.11
CA LYS A 34 13.31 -14.32 -9.17
C LYS A 34 12.74 -13.11 -8.43
N ASN A 35 11.47 -12.80 -8.68
CA ASN A 35 10.72 -11.74 -7.97
C ASN A 35 11.32 -10.32 -8.11
N ILE A 36 11.96 -10.02 -9.25
CA ILE A 36 12.49 -8.69 -9.54
C ILE A 36 11.37 -7.77 -10.08
N VAL A 37 11.24 -6.59 -9.48
CA VAL A 37 10.30 -5.54 -9.91
C VAL A 37 11.08 -4.27 -10.23
N SER A 38 11.01 -3.82 -11.49
CA SER A 38 11.50 -2.49 -11.86
C SER A 38 10.45 -1.45 -11.48
N GLY A 39 10.90 -0.40 -10.79
CA GLY A 39 10.04 0.65 -10.27
C GLY A 39 10.45 2.05 -10.71
N ARG A 40 9.43 2.91 -10.89
CA ARG A 40 9.57 4.37 -11.01
C ARG A 40 9.02 5.04 -9.77
N LEU A 41 9.58 6.20 -9.41
CA LEU A 41 9.21 6.95 -8.21
C LEU A 41 8.43 8.25 -8.50
N GLY A 42 8.27 8.59 -9.78
CA GLY A 42 7.57 9.78 -10.23
C GLY A 42 7.04 9.61 -11.66
N GLU A 43 6.49 10.70 -12.19
CA GLU A 43 5.96 10.76 -13.54
C GLU A 43 7.06 10.75 -14.59
N LEU A 44 6.80 10.08 -15.72
CA LEU A 44 7.76 10.02 -16.82
C LEU A 44 7.79 11.34 -17.59
N ASN A 45 8.99 11.85 -17.83
CA ASN A 45 9.19 12.98 -18.73
C ASN A 45 8.94 12.58 -20.20
N ASN A 46 8.83 13.57 -21.09
CA ASN A 46 8.52 13.34 -22.51
C ASN A 46 9.61 12.56 -23.24
N GLU A 47 10.88 12.77 -22.88
CA GLU A 47 12.01 12.06 -23.47
C GLU A 47 11.93 10.57 -23.13
N THR A 48 11.75 10.24 -21.85
CA THR A 48 11.63 8.85 -21.39
C THR A 48 10.41 8.17 -21.99
N LYS A 49 9.27 8.88 -22.11
CA LYS A 49 8.08 8.35 -22.82
C LYS A 49 8.41 8.00 -24.27
N PHE A 50 9.07 8.90 -25.00
CA PHE A 50 9.51 8.64 -26.37
C PHE A 50 10.42 7.40 -26.44
N VAL A 51 11.38 7.26 -25.53
CA VAL A 51 12.29 6.10 -25.48
C VAL A 51 11.51 4.80 -25.30
N LEU A 52 10.60 4.75 -24.34
CA LEU A 52 9.78 3.56 -24.07
C LEU A 52 8.85 3.21 -25.24
N ASP A 53 8.21 4.21 -25.83
CA ASP A 53 7.32 4.04 -26.98
C ASP A 53 8.09 3.56 -28.22
N TYR A 54 9.27 4.15 -28.49
CA TYR A 54 10.12 3.81 -29.63
C TYR A 54 10.55 2.35 -29.61
N PHE A 55 10.93 1.82 -28.45
CA PHE A 55 11.35 0.43 -28.29
C PHE A 55 10.21 -0.52 -27.87
N ASN A 56 8.99 -0.02 -27.74
CA ASN A 56 7.82 -0.76 -27.30
C ASN A 56 8.10 -1.53 -25.98
N VAL A 57 8.56 -0.78 -24.97
CA VAL A 57 8.87 -1.26 -23.62
C VAL A 57 7.87 -0.65 -22.65
N GLU A 58 7.26 -1.49 -21.81
CA GLU A 58 6.33 -1.01 -20.78
C GLU A 58 7.06 -0.20 -19.72
N ALA A 59 6.40 0.86 -19.25
CA ALA A 59 6.90 1.68 -18.15
C ALA A 59 7.04 0.86 -16.86
N PRO A 60 8.06 1.15 -16.01
CA PRO A 60 8.17 0.55 -14.69
C PRO A 60 6.93 0.82 -13.83
N THR A 61 6.69 -0.08 -12.86
CA THR A 61 5.59 0.10 -11.91
C THR A 61 5.83 1.33 -11.03
N LEU A 62 4.80 2.14 -10.79
CA LEU A 62 4.92 3.25 -9.84
C LEU A 62 5.01 2.69 -8.41
N ILE A 63 6.06 3.07 -7.68
CA ILE A 63 6.28 2.69 -6.29
C ILE A 63 6.20 3.94 -5.43
N ASP A 64 5.09 4.10 -4.71
CA ASP A 64 4.86 5.27 -3.87
C ASP A 64 5.69 5.24 -2.58
N THR A 65 5.92 4.03 -2.04
CA THR A 65 6.67 3.84 -0.79
C THR A 65 7.14 2.40 -0.61
N VAL A 66 8.23 2.24 0.14
CA VAL A 66 8.71 0.97 0.67
C VAL A 66 8.62 0.90 2.20
N LYS A 67 7.83 1.80 2.82
CA LYS A 67 7.50 1.70 4.25
C LYS A 67 6.90 0.34 4.58
N THR A 68 7.15 -0.11 5.80
CA THR A 68 6.66 -1.38 6.31
C THR A 68 5.15 -1.30 6.53
N GLN A 69 4.42 -2.26 5.95
CA GLN A 69 2.98 -2.38 6.10
C GLN A 69 2.60 -3.64 6.87
N VAL A 70 1.36 -3.75 7.33
CA VAL A 70 0.84 -4.97 7.99
C VAL A 70 1.02 -6.21 7.11
N SER A 71 0.89 -6.05 5.79
CA SER A 71 1.13 -7.12 4.82
C SER A 71 2.56 -7.63 4.78
N ASP A 72 3.55 -6.91 5.33
CA ASP A 72 4.96 -7.32 5.43
C ASP A 72 5.25 -8.09 6.75
N LEU A 73 4.25 -8.21 7.63
CA LEU A 73 4.34 -8.91 8.90
C LEU A 73 3.90 -10.37 8.77
N ASP A 74 4.53 -11.25 9.53
CA ASP A 74 4.15 -12.66 9.63
C ASP A 74 2.92 -12.83 10.55
N ILE A 75 1.77 -12.27 10.15
CA ILE A 75 0.53 -12.29 10.94
C ILE A 75 -0.01 -13.71 11.17
N ASP A 76 -0.66 -13.91 12.31
CA ASP A 76 -1.31 -15.16 12.66
C ASP A 76 -2.55 -15.39 11.80
N LYS A 77 -2.60 -16.52 11.09
CA LYS A 77 -3.81 -16.99 10.43
C LYS A 77 -4.75 -17.58 11.47
N VAL A 78 -5.93 -17.00 11.61
CA VAL A 78 -6.95 -17.47 12.55
C VAL A 78 -8.18 -17.87 11.76
N ILE A 79 -8.80 -18.98 12.16
CA ILE A 79 -10.06 -19.45 11.61
C ILE A 79 -11.17 -18.54 12.17
N PRO A 80 -11.82 -17.70 11.34
CA PRO A 80 -12.95 -16.91 11.80
C PRO A 80 -14.15 -17.83 12.08
N ILE A 81 -14.97 -17.44 13.05
CA ILE A 81 -16.14 -18.21 13.48
C ILE A 81 -17.45 -17.51 13.13
N SER A 82 -18.52 -18.28 12.98
CA SER A 82 -19.88 -17.73 12.84
C SER A 82 -20.36 -17.18 14.19
N LYS A 83 -21.19 -16.12 14.13
CA LYS A 83 -21.88 -15.56 15.31
C LYS A 83 -22.79 -16.57 16.01
N ASP A 84 -23.33 -17.53 15.25
CA ASP A 84 -24.27 -18.54 15.75
C ASP A 84 -23.55 -19.77 16.33
N LEU A 85 -22.22 -19.83 16.28
CA LEU A 85 -21.44 -20.93 16.86
C LEU A 85 -21.61 -20.96 18.38
N SER A 86 -21.75 -22.15 18.96
CA SER A 86 -21.84 -22.31 20.42
C SER A 86 -20.53 -21.95 21.13
N LEU A 87 -20.61 -21.53 22.40
CA LEU A 87 -19.42 -21.27 23.22
C LEU A 87 -18.53 -22.50 23.37
N LYS A 88 -19.11 -23.69 23.49
CA LYS A 88 -18.35 -24.95 23.59
C LYS A 88 -17.45 -25.15 22.36
N LYS A 89 -18.00 -24.94 21.16
CA LYS A 89 -17.22 -25.06 19.91
C LYS A 89 -16.20 -23.95 19.78
N ALA A 90 -16.58 -22.71 20.09
CA ALA A 90 -15.64 -21.58 20.06
C ALA A 90 -14.45 -21.80 21.02
N TRP A 91 -14.70 -22.32 22.22
CA TRP A 91 -13.67 -22.70 23.19
C TRP A 91 -12.74 -23.79 22.63
N THR A 92 -13.31 -24.82 22.03
CA THR A 92 -12.55 -25.93 21.44
C THR A 92 -11.60 -25.40 20.34
N ILE A 93 -12.11 -24.54 19.45
CA ILE A 93 -11.28 -23.89 18.41
C ILE A 93 -10.17 -23.04 19.05
N MET A 94 -10.44 -22.31 20.14
CA MET A 94 -9.41 -21.54 20.85
C MET A 94 -8.30 -22.44 21.42
N GLU A 95 -8.64 -23.57 22.02
CA GLU A 95 -7.66 -24.51 22.58
C GLU A 95 -6.84 -25.20 21.51
N GLU A 96 -7.48 -25.75 20.48
CA GLU A 96 -6.81 -26.46 19.38
C GLU A 96 -5.82 -25.58 18.63
N ASN A 97 -6.13 -24.28 18.48
CA ASN A 97 -5.28 -23.31 17.79
C ASN A 97 -4.38 -22.51 18.75
N ASN A 98 -4.45 -22.76 20.06
CA ASN A 98 -3.74 -22.00 21.11
C ASN A 98 -3.94 -20.47 21.01
N VAL A 99 -5.13 -20.02 20.61
CA VAL A 99 -5.49 -18.61 20.49
C VAL A 99 -6.37 -18.16 21.66
N LYS A 100 -6.35 -16.86 21.97
CA LYS A 100 -7.14 -16.29 23.09
C LYS A 100 -8.30 -15.41 22.62
N THR A 101 -8.37 -15.14 21.33
CA THR A 101 -9.40 -14.34 20.68
C THR A 101 -9.71 -14.94 19.32
N LEU A 102 -10.99 -15.05 18.98
CA LEU A 102 -11.48 -15.47 17.68
C LEU A 102 -12.26 -14.31 17.03
N PRO A 103 -11.94 -13.93 15.79
CA PRO A 103 -12.76 -13.00 15.04
C PRO A 103 -14.06 -13.68 14.59
N VAL A 104 -15.17 -12.95 14.73
CA VAL A 104 -16.52 -13.40 14.35
C VAL A 104 -16.88 -12.75 13.02
N GLN A 105 -17.39 -13.56 12.10
CA GLN A 105 -17.75 -13.12 10.76
C GLN A 105 -19.22 -13.31 10.41
N ASP A 106 -19.70 -12.52 9.45
CA ASP A 106 -20.99 -12.76 8.79
C ASP A 106 -20.89 -13.78 7.65
N GLU A 107 -22.00 -13.99 6.94
CA GLU A 107 -22.10 -14.91 5.80
C GLU A 107 -21.25 -14.48 4.60
N GLU A 108 -20.89 -13.20 4.49
CA GLU A 108 -20.02 -12.66 3.44
C GLU A 108 -18.52 -12.72 3.80
N GLY A 109 -18.21 -13.13 5.03
CA GLY A 109 -16.86 -13.22 5.59
C GLY A 109 -16.34 -11.91 6.21
N LYS A 110 -17.21 -10.93 6.43
CA LYS A 110 -16.84 -9.63 7.02
C LYS A 110 -16.77 -9.72 8.53
N LEU A 111 -15.83 -8.97 9.12
CA LEU A 111 -15.69 -8.86 10.57
C LEU A 111 -16.91 -8.16 11.19
N ILE A 112 -17.58 -8.85 12.11
CA ILE A 112 -18.75 -8.34 12.87
C ILE A 112 -18.58 -8.40 14.39
N GLY A 113 -17.57 -9.12 14.89
CA GLY A 113 -17.41 -9.32 16.32
C GLY A 113 -16.05 -9.92 16.71
N LEU A 114 -15.78 -9.92 18.01
CA LEU A 114 -14.67 -10.65 18.61
C LEU A 114 -15.16 -11.46 19.80
N ALA A 115 -14.83 -12.75 19.80
CA ALA A 115 -15.00 -13.63 20.96
C ALA A 115 -13.64 -13.77 21.65
N SER A 116 -13.50 -13.25 22.86
CA SER A 116 -12.28 -13.39 23.65
C SER A 116 -12.48 -14.35 24.82
N LEU A 117 -11.38 -14.90 25.32
CA LEU A 117 -11.35 -15.65 26.57
C LEU A 117 -12.01 -14.88 27.73
N SER A 118 -11.83 -13.56 27.78
CA SER A 118 -12.50 -12.70 28.78
C SER A 118 -14.02 -12.68 28.62
N ASN A 119 -14.54 -12.59 27.39
CA ASN A 119 -15.99 -12.67 27.15
C ASN A 119 -16.54 -14.01 27.66
N ILE A 120 -15.88 -15.12 27.30
CA ILE A 120 -16.27 -16.46 27.74
C ILE A 120 -16.20 -16.56 29.26
N SER A 121 -15.10 -16.16 29.90
CA SER A 121 -14.96 -16.25 31.37
C SER A 121 -16.02 -15.43 32.13
N SER A 122 -16.44 -14.29 31.57
CA SER A 122 -17.44 -13.43 32.22
C SER A 122 -18.81 -14.10 32.32
N THR A 123 -19.15 -15.00 31.38
CA THR A 123 -20.40 -15.77 31.45
C THR A 123 -20.45 -16.72 32.64
N TYR A 124 -19.31 -17.29 33.04
CA TYR A 124 -19.23 -18.18 34.20
C TYR A 124 -19.23 -17.45 35.54
N MET A 125 -18.76 -16.19 35.55
CA MET A 125 -18.63 -15.38 36.77
C MET A 125 -19.87 -14.53 37.05
N GLY A 126 -20.66 -14.20 36.02
CA GLY A 126 -21.95 -13.53 36.18
C GLY A 126 -22.96 -14.45 36.87
N VAL A 127 -23.60 -13.96 37.93
CA VAL A 127 -24.68 -14.64 38.69
C VAL A 127 -25.51 -15.56 37.79
N TRP A 128 -25.52 -16.87 38.08
CA TRP A 128 -26.17 -17.95 37.31
C TRP A 128 -27.58 -17.58 36.83
N GLN A 129 -27.66 -16.96 35.64
CA GLN A 129 -28.92 -16.51 35.06
C GLN A 129 -29.68 -17.74 34.60
N LYS A 130 -30.77 -18.06 35.31
CA LYS A 130 -31.62 -19.21 34.99
C LYS A 130 -32.23 -19.08 33.59
N ASP A 131 -32.39 -17.87 33.06
CA ASP A 131 -32.96 -17.59 31.74
C ASP A 131 -31.92 -17.43 30.62
N ILE A 132 -30.65 -17.82 30.84
CA ILE A 132 -29.54 -17.58 29.89
C ILE A 132 -29.79 -18.20 28.50
N LEU A 133 -30.37 -19.41 28.45
CA LEU A 133 -30.67 -20.09 27.18
C LEU A 133 -31.78 -19.38 26.40
N ALA A 134 -32.76 -18.79 27.11
CA ALA A 134 -33.82 -18.02 26.50
C ALA A 134 -33.31 -16.65 25.99
N LYS A 135 -32.57 -15.91 26.81
CA LYS A 135 -32.00 -14.59 26.45
C LYS A 135 -31.00 -14.67 25.30
N SER A 136 -30.20 -15.72 25.26
CA SER A 136 -29.22 -15.94 24.19
C SER A 136 -29.82 -16.54 22.93
N ASN A 137 -31.11 -16.91 22.94
CA ASN A 137 -31.78 -17.58 21.82
C ASN A 137 -31.02 -18.87 21.40
N ALA A 138 -30.58 -19.65 22.39
CA ALA A 138 -29.85 -20.89 22.18
C ALA A 138 -30.67 -21.88 21.34
N ASN A 139 -30.00 -22.62 20.48
CA ASN A 139 -30.63 -23.63 19.63
C ASN A 139 -30.53 -25.02 20.27
N ILE A 140 -31.54 -25.86 20.05
CA ILE A 140 -31.56 -27.22 20.58
C ILE A 140 -30.42 -28.08 20.00
N GLU A 141 -30.00 -27.82 18.76
CA GLU A 141 -28.86 -28.55 18.17
C GLU A 141 -27.56 -28.30 18.92
N ASP A 142 -27.33 -27.06 19.36
CA ASP A 142 -26.15 -26.73 20.15
C ASP A 142 -26.23 -27.33 21.55
N ILE A 143 -27.43 -27.45 22.13
CA ILE A 143 -27.63 -28.17 23.40
C ILE A 143 -27.29 -29.65 23.23
N ILE A 144 -27.79 -30.29 22.17
CA ILE A 144 -27.52 -31.70 21.86
C ILE A 144 -26.02 -31.93 21.72
N ASP A 145 -25.35 -31.11 20.92
CA ASP A 145 -23.91 -31.20 20.67
C ASP A 145 -23.08 -30.94 21.93
N THR A 146 -23.41 -29.88 22.68
CA THR A 146 -22.68 -29.49 23.90
C THR A 146 -22.78 -30.55 25.00
N LEU A 147 -23.94 -31.22 25.12
CA LEU A 147 -24.17 -32.27 26.10
C LEU A 147 -23.81 -33.67 25.59
N ASN A 148 -23.39 -33.80 24.32
CA ASN A 148 -23.31 -35.09 23.63
C ASN A 148 -24.57 -35.96 23.84
N ALA A 149 -25.74 -35.32 23.80
CA ALA A 149 -26.98 -35.92 24.28
C ALA A 149 -27.63 -36.84 23.25
N LYS A 150 -28.15 -37.98 23.70
CA LYS A 150 -29.00 -38.85 22.90
C LYS A 150 -30.41 -38.27 22.78
N VAL A 151 -30.87 -38.08 21.54
CA VAL A 151 -32.22 -37.59 21.26
C VAL A 151 -33.23 -38.74 21.34
N TYR A 152 -34.15 -38.68 22.31
CA TYR A 152 -35.27 -39.63 22.38
C TYR A 152 -36.49 -39.09 21.64
N TYR A 153 -36.75 -37.80 21.78
CA TYR A 153 -37.76 -37.09 21.02
C TYR A 153 -37.37 -35.62 20.86
N LYS A 154 -37.58 -35.09 19.67
CA LYS A 154 -37.33 -33.70 19.34
C LYS A 154 -38.51 -33.16 18.56
N LYS A 155 -39.05 -32.03 19.00
CA LYS A 155 -40.10 -31.32 18.27
C LYS A 155 -39.55 -30.90 16.89
N GLN A 156 -40.31 -31.16 15.81
CA GLN A 156 -39.86 -30.91 14.43
C GLN A 156 -39.78 -29.41 14.09
N GLU A 157 -40.64 -28.59 14.67
CA GLU A 157 -40.60 -27.13 14.50
C GLU A 157 -39.40 -26.51 15.23
N LYS A 158 -38.90 -25.38 14.72
CA LYS A 158 -37.84 -24.62 15.38
C LYS A 158 -38.28 -24.20 16.78
N GLN A 159 -37.75 -24.88 17.79
CA GLN A 159 -38.10 -24.67 19.17
C GLN A 159 -37.37 -23.44 19.72
N LYS A 160 -38.14 -22.43 20.18
CA LYS A 160 -37.59 -21.27 20.88
C LYS A 160 -37.74 -21.48 22.39
N PHE A 161 -36.63 -21.42 23.12
CA PHE A 161 -36.65 -21.48 24.57
C PHE A 161 -37.06 -20.11 25.14
N ILE A 162 -38.04 -20.12 26.05
CA ILE A 162 -38.60 -18.91 26.66
C ILE A 162 -38.57 -18.96 28.20
N GLY A 163 -38.39 -20.16 28.78
CA GLY A 163 -38.36 -20.35 30.22
C GLY A 163 -36.96 -20.45 30.80
N ASN A 164 -36.93 -20.79 32.08
CA ASN A 164 -35.73 -20.94 32.88
C ASN A 164 -35.13 -22.35 32.76
N LEU A 165 -33.84 -22.45 33.01
CA LEU A 165 -33.15 -23.68 33.34
C LEU A 165 -33.44 -24.03 34.80
N VAL A 166 -34.06 -25.19 35.01
CA VAL A 166 -34.47 -25.69 36.33
C VAL A 166 -33.89 -27.08 36.57
N VAL A 167 -33.18 -27.24 37.68
CA VAL A 167 -32.72 -28.55 38.15
C VAL A 167 -33.78 -29.11 39.10
N ALA A 168 -34.49 -30.15 38.68
CA ALA A 168 -35.58 -30.76 39.44
C ALA A 168 -35.09 -31.98 40.25
N ALA A 169 -34.34 -31.72 41.33
CA ALA A 169 -33.80 -32.74 42.23
C ALA A 169 -34.71 -33.11 43.43
N MET A 170 -35.85 -32.42 43.56
CA MET A 170 -36.79 -32.54 44.69
C MET A 170 -37.87 -33.62 44.46
N GLU A 171 -38.74 -33.84 45.45
CA GLU A 171 -39.91 -34.71 45.30
C GLU A 171 -40.90 -34.16 44.25
N ALA A 172 -41.60 -35.06 43.55
CA ALA A 172 -42.54 -34.71 42.49
C ALA A 172 -43.57 -33.64 42.90
N LYS A 173 -44.07 -33.68 44.15
CA LYS A 173 -45.03 -32.68 44.66
C LYS A 173 -44.47 -31.25 44.68
N ASP A 174 -43.16 -31.12 44.92
CA ASP A 174 -42.50 -29.82 45.07
C ASP A 174 -42.01 -29.25 43.73
N ILE A 175 -41.78 -30.10 42.71
CA ILE A 175 -41.38 -29.69 41.35
C ILE A 175 -42.35 -28.65 40.78
N LYS A 176 -43.65 -28.79 41.06
CA LYS A 176 -44.70 -27.86 40.59
C LYS A 176 -44.52 -26.42 41.08
N ASN A 177 -43.80 -26.21 42.17
CA ASN A 177 -43.52 -24.88 42.71
C ASN A 177 -42.39 -24.16 41.98
N TYR A 178 -41.56 -24.89 41.23
CA TYR A 178 -40.35 -24.37 40.60
C TYR A 178 -40.39 -24.41 39.07
N VAL A 179 -41.00 -25.45 38.48
CA VAL A 179 -41.11 -25.61 37.03
C VAL A 179 -42.34 -24.87 36.52
N LYS A 180 -42.13 -24.00 35.53
CA LYS A 180 -43.15 -23.24 34.83
C LYS A 180 -43.26 -23.67 33.37
N GLU A 181 -44.37 -23.28 32.74
CA GLU A 181 -44.59 -23.49 31.31
C GLU A 181 -43.45 -22.87 30.50
N GLY A 182 -42.84 -23.67 29.62
CA GLY A 182 -41.75 -23.24 28.76
C GLY A 182 -40.33 -23.41 29.33
N ASP A 183 -40.19 -23.89 30.56
CA ASP A 183 -38.88 -24.15 31.19
C ASP A 183 -38.12 -25.32 30.54
N ILE A 184 -36.80 -25.30 30.74
CA ILE A 184 -35.87 -26.38 30.42
C ILE A 184 -35.52 -27.08 31.72
N VAL A 185 -35.88 -28.35 31.86
CA VAL A 185 -35.80 -29.07 33.12
C VAL A 185 -34.74 -30.18 33.05
N ILE A 186 -33.76 -30.12 33.94
CA ILE A 186 -32.72 -31.15 34.14
C ILE A 186 -33.15 -32.02 35.33
N LEU A 187 -33.22 -33.34 35.14
CA LEU A 187 -33.67 -34.27 36.17
C LEU A 187 -33.13 -35.70 35.93
N GLY A 188 -33.23 -36.57 36.94
CA GLY A 188 -32.74 -37.96 36.89
C GLY A 188 -33.73 -38.98 36.29
N ASN A 189 -33.67 -40.23 36.74
CA ASN A 189 -34.49 -41.34 36.23
C ASN A 189 -35.86 -41.53 36.92
N ARG A 190 -36.26 -40.62 37.80
CA ARG A 190 -37.54 -40.71 38.50
C ARG A 190 -38.70 -40.43 37.55
N GLU A 191 -39.48 -41.46 37.23
CA GLU A 191 -40.62 -41.35 36.31
C GLU A 191 -41.69 -40.37 36.83
N ASP A 192 -41.94 -40.33 38.13
CA ASP A 192 -42.88 -39.40 38.77
C ASP A 192 -42.45 -37.93 38.62
N ALA A 193 -41.14 -37.67 38.69
CA ALA A 193 -40.56 -36.35 38.47
C ALA A 193 -40.62 -35.94 36.99
N GLN A 194 -40.28 -36.85 36.07
CA GLN A 194 -40.40 -36.65 34.63
C GLN A 194 -41.84 -36.31 34.24
N GLU A 195 -42.80 -37.09 34.76
CA GLU A 195 -44.22 -36.90 34.51
C GLU A 195 -44.71 -35.54 35.02
N THR A 196 -44.28 -35.14 36.21
CA THR A 196 -44.65 -33.84 36.79
C THR A 196 -44.11 -32.66 35.99
N ALA A 197 -42.86 -32.74 35.50
CA ALA A 197 -42.28 -31.70 34.67
C ALA A 197 -43.02 -31.56 33.32
N LEU A 198 -43.49 -32.69 32.75
CA LEU A 198 -44.36 -32.68 31.57
C LEU A 198 -45.72 -32.02 31.86
N ASP A 199 -46.33 -32.31 33.02
CA ASP A 199 -47.60 -31.68 33.43
C ASP A 199 -47.48 -30.17 33.61
N CYS A 200 -46.32 -29.68 34.03
CA CYS A 200 -45.98 -28.26 34.06
C CYS A 200 -45.70 -27.66 32.68
N LYS A 201 -45.83 -28.43 31.58
CA LYS A 201 -45.55 -28.04 30.20
C LYS A 201 -44.12 -27.52 29.99
N ALA A 202 -43.14 -28.24 30.53
CA ALA A 202 -41.75 -28.01 30.20
C ALA A 202 -41.55 -28.09 28.67
N HIS A 203 -40.66 -27.27 28.13
CA HIS A 203 -40.31 -27.29 26.71
C HIS A 203 -39.26 -28.35 26.39
N LEU A 204 -38.33 -28.57 27.30
CA LEU A 204 -37.24 -29.53 27.13
C LEU A 204 -36.98 -30.26 28.45
N LEU A 205 -36.94 -31.58 28.38
CA LEU A 205 -36.45 -32.44 29.45
C LEU A 205 -35.05 -32.95 29.10
N VAL A 206 -34.11 -32.76 30.02
CA VAL A 206 -32.77 -33.34 29.95
C VAL A 206 -32.66 -34.36 31.08
N VAL A 207 -32.70 -35.63 30.71
CA VAL A 207 -32.54 -36.76 31.62
C VAL A 207 -31.06 -37.09 31.76
N THR A 208 -30.54 -37.11 32.98
CA THR A 208 -29.09 -37.28 33.25
C THR A 208 -28.71 -38.75 33.44
N GLY A 209 -27.41 -39.08 33.39
CA GLY A 209 -26.88 -40.39 33.77
C GLY A 209 -27.20 -41.56 32.82
N SER A 210 -27.38 -41.31 31.52
CA SER A 210 -27.67 -42.34 30.49
C SER A 210 -28.93 -43.18 30.74
N HIS A 211 -29.85 -42.69 31.57
CA HIS A 211 -31.03 -43.46 31.94
C HIS A 211 -32.03 -43.59 30.78
N LYS A 212 -32.67 -44.76 30.68
CA LYS A 212 -33.76 -44.97 29.71
C LYS A 212 -35.01 -44.21 30.13
N VAL A 213 -35.66 -43.60 29.17
CA VAL A 213 -36.97 -42.96 29.34
C VAL A 213 -38.06 -43.97 28.98
N SER A 214 -39.08 -44.12 29.82
CA SER A 214 -40.16 -45.08 29.59
C SER A 214 -41.09 -44.65 28.45
N ASP A 215 -41.74 -45.61 27.79
CA ASP A 215 -42.66 -45.32 26.68
C ASP A 215 -43.83 -44.42 27.10
N LYS A 216 -44.27 -44.53 28.37
CA LYS A 216 -45.29 -43.65 28.96
C LYS A 216 -44.86 -42.19 28.90
N ILE A 217 -43.65 -41.88 29.36
CA ILE A 217 -43.10 -40.52 29.35
C ILE A 217 -42.88 -40.04 27.92
N LEU A 218 -42.33 -40.90 27.06
CA LEU A 218 -42.08 -40.57 25.65
C LEU A 218 -43.36 -40.21 24.90
N ASN A 219 -44.43 -40.99 25.07
CA ASN A 219 -45.72 -40.73 24.44
C ASN A 219 -46.37 -39.44 24.98
N LYS A 220 -46.28 -39.20 26.30
CA LYS A 220 -46.79 -37.97 26.91
C LYS A 220 -46.04 -36.74 26.41
N ALA A 221 -44.72 -36.81 26.29
CA ALA A 221 -43.89 -35.74 25.76
C ALA A 221 -44.19 -35.43 24.29
N LYS A 222 -44.44 -36.46 23.45
CA LYS A 222 -44.89 -36.30 22.06
C LYS A 222 -46.21 -35.53 21.99
N ASN A 223 -47.20 -35.91 22.80
CA ASN A 223 -48.51 -35.26 22.83
C ASN A 223 -48.43 -33.79 23.27
N LEU A 224 -47.53 -33.48 24.20
CA LEU A 224 -47.33 -32.12 24.74
C LEU A 224 -46.31 -31.29 23.94
N GLY A 225 -45.64 -31.89 22.95
CA GLY A 225 -44.59 -31.22 22.18
C GLY A 225 -43.32 -30.89 22.97
N CYS A 226 -43.05 -31.58 24.08
CA CYS A 226 -41.86 -31.41 24.91
C CYS A 226 -40.70 -32.28 24.36
N SER A 227 -39.57 -31.68 24.01
CA SER A 227 -38.39 -32.45 23.56
C SER A 227 -37.74 -33.19 24.74
N ILE A 228 -37.19 -34.38 24.48
CA ILE A 228 -36.47 -35.21 25.48
C ILE A 228 -35.07 -35.54 24.96
N LEU A 229 -34.08 -35.11 25.74
CA LEU A 229 -32.67 -35.42 25.55
C LEU A 229 -32.16 -36.24 26.74
N VAL A 230 -31.24 -37.16 26.49
CA VAL A 230 -30.55 -37.93 27.53
C VAL A 230 -29.08 -37.59 27.49
N SER A 231 -28.57 -37.01 28.56
CA SER A 231 -27.15 -36.72 28.78
C SER A 231 -26.48 -37.96 29.41
N GLU A 232 -25.26 -38.27 28.99
CA GLU A 232 -24.45 -39.31 29.64
C GLU A 232 -23.93 -38.83 31.01
N GLU A 233 -23.82 -37.52 31.17
CA GLU A 233 -23.27 -36.84 32.34
C GLU A 233 -24.26 -36.81 33.52
N ASP A 234 -23.73 -36.63 34.73
CA ASP A 234 -24.53 -36.42 35.93
C ASP A 234 -25.25 -35.04 35.92
N THR A 235 -26.15 -34.84 36.88
CA THR A 235 -26.98 -33.62 36.97
C THR A 235 -26.16 -32.35 37.14
N PHE A 236 -25.08 -32.37 37.93
CA PHE A 236 -24.22 -31.20 38.12
C PHE A 236 -23.49 -30.88 36.83
N THR A 237 -22.80 -31.86 36.24
CA THR A 237 -22.03 -31.67 35.00
C THR A 237 -22.93 -31.22 33.85
N THR A 238 -24.11 -31.83 33.69
CA THR A 238 -25.11 -31.41 32.70
C THR A 238 -25.58 -29.97 32.93
N SER A 239 -25.79 -29.54 34.18
CA SER A 239 -26.21 -28.17 34.49
C SER A 239 -25.14 -27.13 34.15
N VAL A 240 -23.86 -27.48 34.20
CA VAL A 240 -22.74 -26.60 33.82
C VAL A 240 -22.58 -26.59 32.30
N LEU A 241 -22.50 -27.77 31.67
CA LEU A 241 -22.26 -27.90 30.23
C LEU A 241 -23.37 -27.26 29.41
N ILE A 242 -24.64 -27.41 29.78
CA ILE A 242 -25.75 -26.88 28.98
C ILE A 242 -25.65 -25.36 28.78
N THR A 243 -25.03 -24.62 29.71
CA THR A 243 -24.85 -23.17 29.58
C THR A 243 -23.83 -22.77 28.51
N GLN A 244 -23.02 -23.72 28.02
CA GLN A 244 -22.04 -23.53 26.94
C GLN A 244 -22.67 -23.67 25.55
N SER A 245 -23.97 -23.98 25.46
CA SER A 245 -24.70 -24.09 24.20
C SER A 245 -25.17 -22.74 23.64
N ILE A 246 -24.91 -21.64 24.35
CA ILE A 246 -25.33 -20.31 23.89
C ILE A 246 -24.47 -19.86 22.70
N PRO A 247 -25.05 -19.10 21.74
CA PRO A 247 -24.29 -18.59 20.61
C PRO A 247 -23.27 -17.53 21.04
N VAL A 248 -22.14 -17.50 20.35
CA VAL A 248 -21.07 -16.50 20.52
C VAL A 248 -21.60 -15.07 20.39
N SER A 249 -22.60 -14.84 19.54
CA SER A 249 -23.25 -13.53 19.37
C SER A 249 -23.78 -12.92 20.67
N TYR A 250 -24.09 -13.74 21.68
CA TYR A 250 -24.60 -13.26 22.97
C TYR A 250 -23.51 -12.60 23.84
N ILE A 251 -22.24 -12.96 23.63
CA ILE A 251 -21.13 -12.55 24.50
C ILE A 251 -20.06 -11.73 23.78
N MET A 252 -20.04 -11.79 22.46
CA MET A 252 -18.99 -11.19 21.65
C MET A 252 -18.96 -9.68 21.83
N THR A 253 -17.79 -9.10 21.72
CA THR A 253 -17.66 -7.65 21.54
C THR A 253 -18.04 -7.32 20.10
N SER A 254 -19.09 -6.51 19.90
CA SER A 254 -19.63 -6.14 18.58
C SER A 254 -19.48 -4.65 18.24
N SER A 255 -19.08 -3.81 19.21
CA SER A 255 -18.82 -2.38 19.00
C SER A 255 -17.36 -2.05 19.26
N ASP A 256 -16.90 -0.94 18.70
CA ASP A 256 -15.57 -0.35 18.97
C ASP A 256 -14.41 -1.32 18.71
N ILE A 257 -14.58 -2.21 17.73
CA ILE A 257 -13.56 -3.19 17.33
C ILE A 257 -12.46 -2.47 16.58
N ILE A 258 -11.27 -2.46 17.17
CA ILE A 258 -10.07 -1.98 16.49
C ILE A 258 -9.52 -3.11 15.62
N SER A 259 -9.52 -2.88 14.31
CA SER A 259 -8.93 -3.77 13.31
C SER A 259 -7.96 -2.98 12.44
N PHE A 260 -7.04 -3.69 11.78
CA PHE A 260 -6.05 -3.11 10.88
C PHE A 260 -6.21 -3.69 9.48
N LYS A 261 -5.88 -2.90 8.46
CA LYS A 261 -5.84 -3.34 7.08
C LYS A 261 -4.44 -3.82 6.71
N LEU A 262 -4.35 -4.73 5.74
CA LEU A 262 -3.07 -5.16 5.16
C LEU A 262 -2.21 -4.02 4.61
N SER A 263 -2.84 -2.91 4.19
CA SER A 263 -2.18 -1.72 3.66
C SER A 263 -1.72 -0.72 4.73
N ASP A 264 -2.15 -0.87 5.98
CA ASP A 264 -1.81 0.08 7.04
C ASP A 264 -0.31 0.02 7.35
N PHE A 265 0.29 1.17 7.67
CA PHE A 265 1.69 1.25 8.02
C PHE A 265 1.93 0.75 9.44
N VAL A 266 3.05 0.06 9.63
CA VAL A 266 3.42 -0.51 10.94
C VAL A 266 3.62 0.56 12.01
N GLU A 267 4.08 1.75 11.64
CA GLU A 267 4.23 2.89 12.56
C GLU A 267 2.87 3.35 13.11
N ASP A 268 1.87 3.48 12.24
CA ASP A 268 0.52 3.93 12.60
C ASP A 268 -0.17 2.93 13.54
N ILE A 269 -0.13 1.63 13.20
CA ILE A 269 -0.76 0.60 14.05
C ILE A 269 -0.03 0.48 15.40
N LYS A 270 1.28 0.72 15.44
CA LYS A 270 2.07 0.68 16.67
C LYS A 270 1.60 1.76 17.65
N GLU A 271 1.30 2.97 17.17
CA GLU A 271 0.71 4.01 18.02
C GLU A 271 -0.65 3.59 18.61
N VAL A 272 -1.51 2.99 17.79
CA VAL A 272 -2.82 2.50 18.24
C VAL A 272 -2.66 1.38 19.27
N MET A 273 -1.73 0.45 19.05
CA MET A 273 -1.42 -0.64 19.98
C MET A 273 -0.78 -0.16 21.29
N LEU A 274 -0.11 1.00 21.31
CA LEU A 274 0.42 1.61 22.52
C LEU A 274 -0.70 2.27 23.36
N LYS A 275 -1.71 2.85 22.71
CA LYS A 275 -2.84 3.52 23.36
C LYS A 275 -3.91 2.55 23.88
N THR A 276 -3.92 1.31 23.38
CA THR A 276 -4.93 0.30 23.74
C THR A 276 -4.30 -0.88 24.48
N ARG A 277 -5.10 -1.70 25.18
CA ARG A 277 -4.63 -2.85 25.98
C ARG A 277 -5.10 -4.21 25.45
N PHE A 278 -5.51 -4.26 24.18
CA PHE A 278 -5.93 -5.52 23.57
C PHE A 278 -4.73 -6.47 23.37
N ARG A 279 -4.99 -7.78 23.50
CA ARG A 279 -3.98 -8.82 23.29
C ARG A 279 -3.70 -9.08 21.82
N SER A 280 -4.75 -9.03 21.00
CA SER A 280 -4.72 -9.27 19.57
C SER A 280 -5.77 -8.40 18.87
N TYR A 281 -5.51 -8.06 17.62
CA TYR A 281 -6.31 -7.20 16.76
C TYR A 281 -6.61 -7.95 15.46
N PRO A 282 -7.85 -7.95 14.96
CA PRO A 282 -8.15 -8.50 13.65
C PRO A 282 -7.43 -7.75 12.54
N VAL A 283 -6.97 -8.48 11.54
CA VAL A 283 -6.47 -7.94 10.27
C VAL A 283 -7.48 -8.24 9.20
N VAL A 284 -7.89 -7.21 8.45
CA VAL A 284 -8.89 -7.30 7.39
C VAL A 284 -8.32 -6.86 6.04
N ASP A 285 -8.98 -7.28 4.96
CA ASP A 285 -8.73 -6.78 3.61
C ASP A 285 -9.48 -5.44 3.35
N GLN A 286 -9.42 -4.96 2.11
CA GLN A 286 -10.11 -3.73 1.70
C GLN A 286 -11.64 -3.83 1.77
N ASN A 287 -12.20 -5.04 1.76
CA ASN A 287 -13.64 -5.33 1.81
C ASN A 287 -14.10 -5.68 3.23
N ASN A 288 -13.27 -5.43 4.25
CA ASN A 288 -13.51 -5.78 5.64
C ASN A 288 -13.61 -7.30 5.92
N LYS A 289 -13.07 -8.14 5.02
CA LYS A 289 -13.00 -9.59 5.23
C LYS A 289 -11.79 -9.94 6.09
N ILE A 290 -11.97 -10.89 6.99
CA ILE A 290 -10.91 -11.28 7.93
C ILE A 290 -9.81 -12.03 7.18
N VAL A 291 -8.58 -11.56 7.35
CA VAL A 291 -7.36 -12.18 6.80
C VAL A 291 -6.59 -12.92 7.89
N GLY A 292 -6.60 -12.39 9.12
CA GLY A 292 -5.88 -12.97 10.24
C GLY A 292 -5.95 -12.10 11.47
N THR A 293 -4.98 -12.23 12.35
CA THR A 293 -4.85 -11.40 13.54
C THR A 293 -3.41 -11.00 13.79
N ILE A 294 -3.23 -9.89 14.50
CA ILE A 294 -1.93 -9.33 14.83
C ILE A 294 -1.86 -8.94 16.31
N SER A 295 -0.69 -9.10 16.89
CA SER A 295 -0.33 -8.80 18.27
C SER A 295 1.01 -8.07 18.32
N ARG A 296 1.33 -7.41 19.44
CA ARG A 296 2.55 -6.61 19.61
C ARG A 296 3.85 -7.35 19.25
N TYR A 297 3.92 -8.65 19.48
CA TYR A 297 5.12 -9.44 19.20
C TYR A 297 5.45 -9.49 17.70
N HIS A 298 4.44 -9.40 16.82
CA HIS A 298 4.62 -9.36 15.36
C HIS A 298 5.36 -8.09 14.90
N LEU A 299 5.39 -7.04 15.73
CA LEU A 299 6.08 -5.78 15.43
C LEU A 299 7.59 -5.84 15.69
N ILE A 300 8.10 -6.92 16.31
CA ILE A 300 9.48 -6.97 16.83
C ILE A 300 10.52 -7.17 15.71
N SER A 301 10.15 -7.74 14.57
CA SER A 301 11.05 -7.88 13.41
C SER A 301 10.26 -8.02 12.11
N PRO A 302 9.78 -6.90 11.53
CA PRO A 302 9.18 -6.95 10.20
C PRO A 302 10.19 -7.47 9.17
N LYS A 303 9.71 -8.22 8.17
CA LYS A 303 10.53 -8.51 7.00
C LYS A 303 10.71 -7.21 6.23
N LYS A 304 11.95 -6.78 6.11
CA LYS A 304 12.28 -5.58 5.34
C LYS A 304 12.07 -5.85 3.85
N LYS A 305 11.49 -4.87 3.15
CA LYS A 305 11.46 -4.87 1.68
C LYS A 305 12.89 -4.74 1.17
N LYS A 306 13.23 -5.48 0.12
CA LYS A 306 14.56 -5.44 -0.49
C LYS A 306 14.58 -4.45 -1.64
N VAL A 307 15.55 -3.54 -1.64
CA VAL A 307 15.67 -2.47 -2.62
C VAL A 307 17.08 -2.46 -3.22
N ILE A 308 17.16 -2.26 -4.52
CA ILE A 308 18.37 -1.99 -5.28
C ILE A 308 18.23 -0.57 -5.83
N LEU A 309 19.25 0.24 -5.61
CA LEU A 309 19.30 1.61 -6.11
C LEU A 309 20.10 1.65 -7.39
N VAL A 310 19.55 2.32 -8.39
CA VAL A 310 20.28 2.67 -9.62
C VAL A 310 20.28 4.19 -9.74
N ASP A 311 21.37 4.74 -10.28
CA ASP A 311 21.46 6.14 -10.68
C ASP A 311 21.37 7.18 -9.53
N HIS A 312 21.45 6.70 -8.29
CA HIS A 312 21.60 7.54 -7.11
C HIS A 312 22.01 6.71 -5.90
N ASN A 313 22.57 7.39 -4.91
CA ASN A 313 22.81 6.86 -3.58
C ASN A 313 22.32 7.81 -2.46
N GLU A 314 21.84 9.01 -2.78
CA GLU A 314 21.36 9.96 -1.77
C GLU A 314 19.94 9.59 -1.29
N MET A 315 19.78 9.36 0.03
CA MET A 315 18.48 8.95 0.64
C MET A 315 17.33 9.91 0.31
N GLY A 316 17.57 11.23 0.29
CA GLY A 316 16.54 12.24 -0.01
C GLY A 316 16.02 12.20 -1.45
N GLN A 317 16.77 11.56 -2.35
CA GLN A 317 16.37 11.35 -3.74
C GLN A 317 15.75 9.97 -3.97
N SER A 318 15.62 9.14 -2.94
CA SER A 318 15.11 7.77 -3.09
C SER A 318 13.63 7.62 -2.74
N VAL A 319 13.17 6.37 -2.78
CA VAL A 319 11.79 5.98 -2.47
C VAL A 319 11.46 6.28 -1.00
N PRO A 320 10.27 6.85 -0.69
CA PRO A 320 9.86 7.08 0.70
C PRO A 320 9.85 5.78 1.52
N GLY A 321 10.46 5.79 2.71
CA GLY A 321 10.56 4.62 3.59
C GLY A 321 11.80 3.76 3.37
N LEU A 322 12.76 4.20 2.54
CA LEU A 322 14.01 3.46 2.27
C LEU A 322 14.78 3.12 3.57
N GLU A 323 14.67 3.96 4.60
CA GLU A 323 15.25 3.74 5.93
C GLU A 323 14.74 2.48 6.65
N GLU A 324 13.53 2.03 6.32
CA GLU A 324 12.93 0.80 6.84
C GLU A 324 13.27 -0.43 5.97
N ALA A 325 13.75 -0.21 4.75
CA ALA A 325 14.07 -1.25 3.79
C ALA A 325 15.50 -1.80 3.96
N GLU A 326 15.78 -2.89 3.27
CA GLU A 326 17.12 -3.47 3.11
C GLU A 326 17.66 -3.07 1.73
N ILE A 327 18.66 -2.19 1.72
CA ILE A 327 19.40 -1.88 0.49
C ILE A 327 20.30 -3.08 0.19
N MET A 328 20.11 -3.72 -0.96
CA MET A 328 20.87 -4.90 -1.38
C MET A 328 22.08 -4.50 -2.23
N GLU A 329 21.88 -3.56 -3.15
CA GLU A 329 22.87 -3.17 -4.15
C GLU A 329 22.69 -1.71 -4.57
N ILE A 330 23.79 -1.07 -4.98
CA ILE A 330 23.80 0.29 -5.53
C ILE A 330 24.66 0.32 -6.80
N ILE A 331 24.07 0.74 -7.92
CA ILE A 331 24.77 0.96 -9.20
C ILE A 331 24.64 2.44 -9.56
N ASP A 332 25.74 3.17 -9.54
CA ASP A 332 25.69 4.64 -9.65
C ASP A 332 26.94 5.19 -10.33
N HIS A 333 26.82 6.42 -10.83
CA HIS A 333 27.92 7.19 -11.40
C HIS A 333 28.12 8.56 -10.72
N HIS A 334 27.25 8.91 -9.77
CA HIS A 334 27.31 10.15 -9.02
C HIS A 334 28.37 10.12 -7.91
N ARG A 335 28.52 11.28 -7.25
CA ARG A 335 29.27 11.37 -5.99
C ARG A 335 28.61 10.48 -4.93
N ILE A 336 29.43 9.87 -4.09
CA ILE A 336 28.93 9.10 -2.95
C ILE A 336 28.67 10.05 -1.79
N GLY A 337 27.45 10.03 -1.25
CA GLY A 337 27.07 10.84 -0.09
C GLY A 337 25.69 10.47 0.46
N GLY A 338 25.57 10.44 1.79
CA GLY A 338 24.26 10.31 2.45
C GLY A 338 23.67 8.90 2.52
N VAL A 339 24.36 7.87 2.03
CA VAL A 339 23.94 6.45 2.18
C VAL A 339 24.61 5.78 3.37
N ASN A 340 23.85 4.97 4.12
CA ASN A 340 24.35 4.13 5.20
C ASN A 340 23.61 2.78 5.19
N THR A 341 24.34 1.67 5.28
CA THR A 341 23.78 0.31 5.28
C THR A 341 24.18 -0.45 6.54
N ALA A 342 23.28 -1.29 7.06
CA ALA A 342 23.53 -2.09 8.26
C ALA A 342 24.48 -3.28 8.00
N SER A 343 24.56 -3.74 6.76
CA SER A 343 25.37 -4.87 6.29
C SER A 343 26.17 -4.48 5.03
N PRO A 344 27.25 -5.22 4.70
CA PRO A 344 27.92 -5.06 3.41
C PRO A 344 27.00 -5.36 2.25
N ILE A 345 27.04 -4.52 1.21
CA ILE A 345 26.21 -4.60 0.01
C ILE A 345 27.07 -4.62 -1.26
N PHE A 346 26.50 -5.04 -2.40
CA PHE A 346 27.17 -4.83 -3.68
C PHE A 346 27.05 -3.37 -4.10
N PHE A 347 28.17 -2.64 -4.11
CA PHE A 347 28.21 -1.24 -4.54
C PHE A 347 29.14 -1.12 -5.75
N ARG A 348 28.59 -0.74 -6.91
CA ARG A 348 29.35 -0.41 -8.11
C ARG A 348 29.18 1.06 -8.48
N ASN A 349 30.18 1.88 -8.12
CA ASN A 349 30.26 3.28 -8.53
C ASN A 349 31.32 3.45 -9.62
N GLN A 350 30.98 4.04 -10.77
CA GLN A 350 31.98 4.35 -11.81
C GLN A 350 31.80 5.78 -12.31
N PRO A 351 32.88 6.59 -12.42
CA PRO A 351 32.78 7.97 -12.89
C PRO A 351 32.65 8.02 -14.43
N VAL A 352 31.51 7.55 -14.93
CA VAL A 352 31.14 7.52 -16.36
C VAL A 352 29.97 8.49 -16.62
N GLY A 353 29.63 8.69 -17.89
CA GLY A 353 28.58 9.63 -18.27
C GLY A 353 27.17 9.19 -17.89
N SER A 354 26.93 7.89 -17.69
CA SER A 354 25.60 7.33 -17.42
C SER A 354 25.67 6.02 -16.62
N THR A 355 24.72 5.80 -15.71
CA THR A 355 24.47 4.53 -15.03
C THR A 355 24.16 3.40 -16.02
N SER A 356 23.44 3.69 -17.10
CA SER A 356 23.16 2.73 -18.17
C SER A 356 24.43 2.21 -18.87
N THR A 357 25.52 3.00 -18.91
CA THR A 357 26.84 2.51 -19.35
C THR A 357 27.34 1.39 -18.45
N ILE A 358 27.20 1.56 -17.13
CA ILE A 358 27.65 0.58 -16.13
C ILE A 358 26.85 -0.72 -16.29
N ILE A 359 25.51 -0.62 -16.40
CA ILE A 359 24.63 -1.78 -16.52
C ILE A 359 24.88 -2.52 -17.83
N ALA A 360 24.99 -1.82 -18.95
CA ALA A 360 25.33 -2.44 -20.23
C ALA A 360 26.69 -3.13 -20.18
N ASN A 361 27.67 -2.54 -19.51
CA ASN A 361 28.95 -3.18 -19.30
C ASN A 361 28.84 -4.45 -18.43
N MET A 362 27.98 -4.46 -17.41
CA MET A 362 27.70 -5.66 -16.60
C MET A 362 27.07 -6.80 -17.41
N PHE A 363 26.22 -6.51 -18.40
CA PHE A 363 25.75 -7.53 -19.35
C PHE A 363 26.93 -8.20 -20.06
N PHE A 364 27.81 -7.39 -20.65
CA PHE A 364 28.94 -7.90 -21.42
C PHE A 364 29.97 -8.65 -20.56
N GLU A 365 30.24 -8.18 -19.33
CA GLU A 365 31.10 -8.88 -18.37
C GLU A 365 30.58 -10.27 -18.00
N ASN A 366 29.27 -10.46 -18.01
CA ASN A 366 28.63 -11.76 -17.77
C ASN A 366 28.46 -12.60 -19.05
N ASN A 367 29.01 -12.16 -20.19
CA ASN A 367 28.81 -12.76 -21.52
C ASN A 367 27.33 -12.84 -21.92
N ILE A 368 26.51 -11.92 -21.43
CA ILE A 368 25.09 -11.82 -21.75
C ILE A 368 24.91 -10.70 -22.78
N THR A 369 24.14 -10.98 -23.83
CA THR A 369 23.74 -9.95 -24.80
C THR A 369 22.35 -9.45 -24.43
N PRO A 370 22.15 -8.14 -24.17
CA PRO A 370 20.82 -7.60 -23.91
C PRO A 370 19.93 -7.77 -25.15
N SER A 371 18.62 -7.91 -24.94
CA SER A 371 17.67 -7.94 -26.07
C SER A 371 17.70 -6.63 -26.85
N LYS A 372 17.24 -6.63 -28.12
CA LYS A 372 17.15 -5.42 -28.96
C LYS A 372 16.46 -4.25 -28.24
N LYS A 373 15.38 -4.52 -27.50
CA LYS A 373 14.63 -3.53 -26.74
C LYS A 373 15.44 -2.97 -25.56
N ILE A 374 16.07 -3.85 -24.77
CA ILE A 374 16.87 -3.44 -23.61
C ILE A 374 18.14 -2.69 -24.06
N ALA A 375 18.78 -3.15 -25.13
CA ALA A 375 19.91 -2.45 -25.71
C ALA A 375 19.53 -1.05 -26.19
N GLY A 376 18.33 -0.91 -26.77
CA GLY A 376 17.77 0.36 -27.21
C GLY A 376 17.60 1.36 -26.07
N ILE A 377 16.87 0.99 -25.02
CA ILE A 377 16.62 1.90 -23.89
C ILE A 377 17.92 2.28 -23.14
N LEU A 378 18.86 1.33 -22.99
CA LEU A 378 20.16 1.63 -22.38
C LEU A 378 20.99 2.56 -23.28
N ALA A 379 20.96 2.40 -24.60
CA ALA A 379 21.60 3.32 -25.53
C ALA A 379 20.99 4.73 -25.44
N SER A 380 19.67 4.83 -25.33
CA SER A 380 18.96 6.11 -25.19
C SER A 380 19.35 6.86 -23.92
N ALA A 381 19.44 6.17 -22.79
CA ALA A 381 19.90 6.75 -21.53
C ALA A 381 21.34 7.29 -21.62
N ILE A 382 22.25 6.52 -22.21
CA ILE A 382 23.62 7.00 -22.44
C ILE A 382 23.62 8.25 -23.33
N ILE A 383 22.81 8.27 -24.40
CA ILE A 383 22.69 9.45 -25.27
C ILE A 383 22.15 10.65 -24.48
N SER A 384 21.13 10.46 -23.63
CA SER A 384 20.53 11.49 -22.80
C SER A 384 21.57 12.19 -21.93
N ASP A 385 22.23 11.44 -21.06
CA ASP A 385 23.08 12.02 -20.00
C ASP A 385 24.41 12.54 -20.54
N THR A 386 24.90 11.92 -21.61
CA THR A 386 26.11 12.40 -22.29
C THR A 386 25.82 13.52 -23.28
N LEU A 387 24.56 13.85 -23.56
CA LEU A 387 24.14 14.74 -24.64
C LEU A 387 24.79 14.36 -25.99
N LEU A 388 24.80 13.06 -26.30
CA LEU A 388 25.59 12.45 -27.37
C LEU A 388 27.07 12.90 -27.33
N PHE A 389 27.70 12.67 -26.18
CA PHE A 389 29.10 12.99 -25.87
C PHE A 389 29.49 14.47 -25.85
N LYS A 390 28.52 15.38 -25.87
CA LYS A 390 28.76 16.82 -25.69
C LYS A 390 28.87 17.22 -24.21
N SER A 391 28.37 16.40 -23.30
CA SER A 391 28.49 16.62 -21.86
C SER A 391 29.94 16.45 -21.39
N PRO A 392 30.45 17.29 -20.47
CA PRO A 392 31.78 17.12 -19.90
C PRO A 392 31.94 15.85 -19.05
N THR A 393 30.85 15.18 -18.68
CA THR A 393 30.87 13.91 -17.94
C THR A 393 31.10 12.68 -18.83
N SER A 394 31.09 12.86 -20.15
CA SER A 394 31.22 11.78 -21.12
C SER A 394 32.62 11.18 -21.13
N THR A 395 32.70 9.85 -21.22
CA THR A 395 33.95 9.08 -21.24
C THR A 395 34.08 8.23 -22.51
N GLU A 396 35.29 7.71 -22.77
CA GLU A 396 35.52 6.76 -23.86
C GLU A 396 34.78 5.42 -23.66
N LEU A 397 34.50 5.06 -22.41
CA LEU A 397 33.70 3.87 -22.11
C LEU A 397 32.26 4.07 -22.57
N ASP A 398 31.67 5.25 -22.36
CA ASP A 398 30.32 5.56 -22.84
C ASP A 398 30.23 5.42 -24.37
N LYS A 399 31.23 5.93 -25.11
CA LYS A 399 31.31 5.78 -26.57
C LYS A 399 31.37 4.32 -27.01
N THR A 400 32.27 3.55 -26.38
CA THR A 400 32.48 2.14 -26.71
C THR A 400 31.23 1.30 -26.43
N ILE A 401 30.55 1.57 -25.32
CA ILE A 401 29.32 0.86 -24.94
C ILE A 401 28.16 1.29 -25.84
N LEU A 402 27.99 2.57 -26.12
CA LEU A 402 26.96 3.04 -27.04
C LEU A 402 27.10 2.42 -28.43
N ASP A 403 28.32 2.34 -28.97
CA ASP A 403 28.57 1.71 -30.28
C ASP A 403 28.17 0.22 -30.32
N LYS A 404 28.36 -0.51 -29.20
CA LYS A 404 27.91 -1.90 -29.09
C LYS A 404 26.39 -1.98 -29.00
N LEU A 405 25.78 -1.19 -28.14
CA LEU A 405 24.34 -1.19 -27.93
C LEU A 405 23.58 -0.75 -29.18
N ALA A 406 24.07 0.28 -29.89
CA ALA A 406 23.44 0.79 -31.11
C ALA A 406 23.39 -0.28 -32.21
N LYS A 407 24.42 -1.13 -32.33
CA LYS A 407 24.43 -2.27 -33.25
C LYS A 407 23.37 -3.31 -32.88
N ILE A 408 23.21 -3.62 -31.59
CA ILE A 408 22.21 -4.58 -31.10
C ILE A 408 20.79 -4.02 -31.24
N ALA A 409 20.61 -2.73 -30.96
CA ALA A 409 19.35 -2.01 -31.05
C ALA A 409 18.95 -1.67 -32.50
N GLU A 410 19.90 -1.78 -33.45
CA GLU A 410 19.75 -1.41 -34.86
C GLU A 410 19.37 0.08 -35.05
N ILE A 411 20.01 0.96 -34.28
CA ILE A 411 19.80 2.42 -34.36
C ILE A 411 21.05 3.15 -34.85
N ASN A 412 20.86 4.29 -35.50
CA ASN A 412 21.94 5.24 -35.74
C ASN A 412 21.93 6.30 -34.63
N PRO A 413 22.96 6.37 -33.76
CA PRO A 413 22.94 7.26 -32.59
C PRO A 413 22.71 8.73 -32.93
N LYS A 414 23.23 9.22 -34.06
CA LYS A 414 23.12 10.63 -34.45
C LYS A 414 21.71 11.01 -34.89
N SER A 415 21.08 10.21 -35.75
CA SER A 415 19.71 10.53 -36.19
C SER A 415 18.72 10.29 -35.05
N TYR A 416 18.91 9.20 -34.30
CA TYR A 416 18.09 8.84 -33.16
C TYR A 416 18.13 9.90 -32.05
N SER A 417 19.32 10.42 -31.70
CA SER A 417 19.44 11.45 -30.66
C SER A 417 18.67 12.72 -31.01
N VAL A 418 18.64 13.10 -32.29
CA VAL A 418 17.88 14.27 -32.75
C VAL A 418 16.38 14.06 -32.56
N GLU A 419 15.86 12.87 -32.88
CA GLU A 419 14.46 12.54 -32.65
C GLU A 419 14.12 12.53 -31.15
N MET A 420 14.96 11.88 -30.34
CA MET A 420 14.79 11.76 -28.89
C MET A 420 14.79 13.12 -28.20
N PHE A 421 15.80 13.96 -28.45
CA PHE A 421 15.86 15.27 -27.81
C PHE A 421 14.77 16.22 -28.30
N LYS A 422 14.34 16.13 -29.57
CA LYS A 422 13.19 16.89 -30.06
C LYS A 422 11.89 16.50 -29.34
N ALA A 423 11.71 15.21 -29.06
CA ALA A 423 10.57 14.74 -28.27
C ALA A 423 10.66 15.21 -26.82
N GLY A 424 11.85 15.12 -26.21
CA GLY A 424 12.12 15.56 -24.85
C GLY A 424 11.88 17.06 -24.63
N THR A 425 12.36 17.90 -25.54
CA THR A 425 12.18 19.35 -25.47
C THR A 425 10.94 19.85 -26.20
N SER A 426 9.98 18.98 -26.53
CA SER A 426 8.80 19.40 -27.27
C SER A 426 7.97 20.37 -26.44
N LEU A 427 7.69 21.54 -27.03
CA LEU A 427 6.81 22.56 -26.45
C LEU A 427 5.33 22.27 -26.74
N LYS A 428 5.04 21.27 -27.59
CA LYS A 428 3.68 20.91 -27.99
C LYS A 428 2.90 20.36 -26.80
N GLY A 429 1.72 20.93 -26.55
CA GLY A 429 0.81 20.52 -25.46
C GLY A 429 1.13 21.12 -24.09
N LYS A 430 2.24 21.86 -23.93
CA LYS A 430 2.48 22.65 -22.71
C LYS A 430 1.64 23.93 -22.74
N THR A 431 1.08 24.31 -21.59
CA THR A 431 0.45 25.63 -21.45
C THR A 431 1.52 26.71 -21.37
N VAL A 432 1.24 27.89 -21.91
CA VAL A 432 2.14 29.05 -21.86
C VAL A 432 2.49 29.41 -20.41
N GLU A 433 1.51 29.33 -19.51
CA GLU A 433 1.74 29.56 -18.09
C GLU A 433 2.66 28.51 -17.46
N GLY A 434 2.45 27.23 -17.76
CA GLY A 434 3.33 26.16 -17.27
C GLY A 434 4.76 26.31 -17.77
N LEU A 435 4.91 26.62 -19.06
CA LEU A 435 6.21 26.82 -19.70
C LEU A 435 6.96 28.02 -19.10
N PHE A 436 6.26 29.12 -18.85
CA PHE A 436 6.87 30.31 -18.25
C PHE A 436 7.44 30.03 -16.86
N HIS A 437 6.69 29.29 -16.02
CA HIS A 437 7.08 29.05 -14.62
C HIS A 437 8.07 27.90 -14.41
N GLU A 438 8.28 27.05 -15.41
CA GLU A 438 9.14 25.85 -15.33
C GLU A 438 10.55 26.16 -14.79
N ASP A 439 11.19 27.22 -15.30
CA ASP A 439 12.41 27.78 -14.71
C ASP A 439 12.35 29.31 -14.60
N PHE A 440 11.30 29.82 -13.94
CA PHE A 440 11.17 31.24 -13.62
C PHE A 440 11.84 31.60 -12.29
N LYS A 441 12.61 32.69 -12.28
CA LYS A 441 13.16 33.27 -11.05
C LYS A 441 13.01 34.77 -11.00
N ASN A 442 12.75 35.25 -9.79
CA ASN A 442 12.67 36.67 -9.45
C ASN A 442 14.01 37.16 -8.91
N PHE A 443 14.40 38.34 -9.35
CA PHE A 443 15.59 39.04 -8.94
C PHE A 443 15.24 40.48 -8.57
N THR A 444 15.89 40.99 -7.54
CA THR A 444 15.84 42.42 -7.20
C THR A 444 17.15 43.04 -7.66
N ILE A 445 17.09 43.88 -8.70
CA ILE A 445 18.27 44.47 -9.34
C ILE A 445 18.05 45.97 -9.45
N GLY A 446 18.99 46.78 -8.93
CA GLY A 446 18.89 48.25 -8.96
C GLY A 446 17.60 48.81 -8.32
N GLY A 447 17.10 48.17 -7.26
CA GLY A 447 15.86 48.55 -6.56
C GLY A 447 14.55 48.08 -7.21
N GLY A 448 14.62 47.52 -8.43
CA GLY A 448 13.48 47.04 -9.21
C GLY A 448 13.33 45.53 -9.25
N LYS A 449 12.11 45.04 -9.55
CA LYS A 449 11.82 43.60 -9.68
C LYS A 449 12.00 43.14 -11.13
N ILE A 450 12.95 42.25 -11.38
CA ILE A 450 13.22 41.63 -12.68
C ILE A 450 12.93 40.13 -12.60
N GLY A 451 12.20 39.59 -13.57
CA GLY A 451 11.94 38.15 -13.66
C GLY A 451 12.62 37.54 -14.88
N VAL A 452 13.22 36.35 -14.72
CA VAL A 452 13.86 35.62 -15.82
C VAL A 452 13.36 34.18 -15.87
N SER A 453 12.71 33.82 -16.97
CA SER A 453 12.30 32.47 -17.33
C SER A 453 13.29 31.88 -18.34
N GLN A 454 13.69 30.63 -18.15
CA GLN A 454 14.52 29.89 -19.11
C GLN A 454 13.74 28.70 -19.66
N VAL A 455 13.70 28.57 -20.98
CA VAL A 455 13.09 27.48 -21.72
C VAL A 455 14.14 26.92 -22.67
N SER A 456 14.42 25.62 -22.61
CA SER A 456 15.38 24.98 -23.51
C SER A 456 14.67 24.16 -24.57
N THR A 457 15.10 24.26 -25.82
CA THR A 457 14.53 23.51 -26.96
C THR A 457 15.59 23.13 -27.99
N MET A 458 15.40 21.98 -28.63
CA MET A 458 16.12 21.57 -29.85
C MET A 458 15.37 21.96 -31.14
N ASP A 459 14.16 22.51 -31.02
CA ASP A 459 13.35 22.99 -32.13
C ASP A 459 12.74 24.35 -31.77
N PRO A 460 13.50 25.46 -31.95
CA PRO A 460 13.01 26.81 -31.66
C PRO A 460 11.73 27.16 -32.42
N SER A 461 11.52 26.58 -33.61
CA SER A 461 10.32 26.84 -34.42
C SER A 461 9.04 26.35 -33.73
N SER A 462 9.16 25.38 -32.82
CA SER A 462 8.03 24.92 -32.01
C SER A 462 7.51 25.96 -31.02
N PHE A 463 8.27 27.03 -30.75
CA PHE A 463 7.84 28.15 -29.90
C PHE A 463 7.02 29.19 -30.67
N ASP A 464 7.15 29.26 -32.00
CA ASP A 464 6.47 30.28 -32.82
C ASP A 464 4.95 30.37 -32.57
N PRO A 465 4.19 29.24 -32.45
CA PRO A 465 2.77 29.29 -32.14
C PRO A 465 2.43 29.80 -30.74
N LEU A 466 3.36 29.70 -29.78
CA LEU A 466 3.17 30.08 -28.37
C LEU A 466 3.67 31.49 -28.07
N LYS A 467 4.41 32.09 -29.01
CA LYS A 467 5.14 33.34 -28.82
C LYS A 467 4.23 34.51 -28.45
N GLU A 468 3.13 34.70 -29.19
CA GLU A 468 2.20 35.82 -28.96
C GLU A 468 1.56 35.72 -27.57
N ASP A 469 1.03 34.55 -27.22
CA ASP A 469 0.44 34.29 -25.91
C ASP A 469 1.47 34.43 -24.77
N MET A 470 2.71 34.02 -24.98
CA MET A 470 3.80 34.17 -24.01
C MET A 470 4.14 35.64 -23.76
N LEU A 471 4.27 36.43 -24.81
CA LEU A 471 4.51 37.88 -24.67
C LEU A 471 3.34 38.56 -23.97
N ASN A 472 2.09 38.20 -24.32
CA ASN A 472 0.89 38.70 -23.66
C ASN A 472 0.84 38.34 -22.15
N LEU A 473 1.24 37.11 -21.80
CA LEU A 473 1.36 36.67 -20.40
C LEU A 473 2.40 37.50 -19.65
N MET A 474 3.58 37.69 -20.24
CA MET A 474 4.65 38.48 -19.64
C MET A 474 4.19 39.93 -19.43
N GLU A 475 3.57 40.58 -20.43
CA GLU A 475 3.05 41.95 -20.29
C GLU A 475 1.97 42.06 -19.21
N THR A 476 1.07 41.08 -19.13
CA THR A 476 0.02 41.03 -18.09
C THR A 476 0.64 40.91 -16.70
N LYS A 477 1.67 40.08 -16.54
CA LYS A 477 2.42 39.95 -15.27
C LYS A 477 3.11 41.25 -14.88
N ILE A 478 3.70 41.97 -15.83
CA ILE A 478 4.30 43.29 -15.55
C ILE A 478 3.27 44.24 -14.95
N LYS A 479 2.08 44.34 -15.55
CA LYS A 479 1.00 45.23 -15.07
C LYS A 479 0.45 44.81 -13.70
N LYS A 480 0.34 43.50 -13.44
CA LYS A 480 -0.28 42.96 -12.23
C LYS A 480 0.67 42.90 -11.03
N GLU A 481 1.94 42.60 -11.26
CA GLU A 481 2.93 42.28 -10.21
C GLU A 481 4.07 43.29 -10.09
N GLY A 482 4.07 44.35 -10.91
CA GLY A 482 5.00 45.48 -10.79
C GLY A 482 6.45 45.16 -11.17
N TYR A 483 6.67 44.26 -12.15
CA TYR A 483 8.02 44.01 -12.67
C TYR A 483 8.52 45.17 -13.52
N GLU A 484 9.80 45.51 -13.41
CA GLU A 484 10.45 46.50 -14.28
C GLU A 484 10.98 45.88 -15.57
N GLY A 485 11.06 44.55 -15.63
CA GLY A 485 11.43 43.78 -16.81
C GLY A 485 11.21 42.29 -16.61
N LEU A 486 10.68 41.62 -17.63
CA LEU A 486 10.61 40.17 -17.71
C LEU A 486 11.40 39.71 -18.93
N VAL A 487 12.23 38.69 -18.72
CA VAL A 487 13.11 38.11 -19.73
C VAL A 487 12.75 36.63 -19.90
N LEU A 488 12.47 36.23 -21.13
CA LEU A 488 12.37 34.83 -21.52
C LEU A 488 13.61 34.45 -22.32
N VAL A 489 14.34 33.44 -21.87
CA VAL A 489 15.53 32.90 -22.52
C VAL A 489 15.15 31.57 -23.16
N LEU A 490 14.85 31.58 -24.46
CA LEU A 490 14.60 30.39 -25.25
C LEU A 490 15.92 29.87 -25.82
N THR A 491 16.52 28.90 -25.13
CA THR A 491 17.83 28.32 -25.47
C THR A 491 17.69 27.26 -26.57
N ASP A 492 18.32 27.50 -27.71
CA ASP A 492 18.53 26.55 -28.80
C ASP A 492 19.77 25.69 -28.47
N LEU A 493 19.51 24.46 -28.05
CA LEU A 493 20.56 23.51 -27.67
C LEU A 493 21.34 22.96 -28.89
N LEU A 494 20.81 23.07 -30.11
CA LEU A 494 21.52 22.64 -31.33
C LEU A 494 22.53 23.69 -31.79
N LYS A 495 22.15 24.97 -31.73
CA LYS A 495 23.00 26.10 -32.16
C LYS A 495 23.84 26.72 -31.07
N GLU A 496 23.75 26.19 -29.85
CA GLU A 496 24.49 26.66 -28.68
C GLU A 496 24.27 28.17 -28.42
N GLY A 497 23.02 28.63 -28.52
CA GLY A 497 22.65 30.03 -28.31
C GLY A 497 21.20 30.19 -27.83
N SER A 498 20.77 31.42 -27.53
CA SER A 498 19.43 31.69 -27.02
C SER A 498 18.73 32.83 -27.75
N TYR A 499 17.44 32.67 -28.02
CA TYR A 499 16.53 33.75 -28.34
C TYR A 499 16.04 34.37 -27.02
N ILE A 500 16.30 35.66 -26.84
CA ILE A 500 15.96 36.39 -25.62
C ILE A 500 14.80 37.33 -25.94
N TYR A 501 13.66 37.13 -25.29
CA TYR A 501 12.49 38.02 -25.40
C TYR A 501 12.40 38.87 -24.13
N VAL A 502 12.21 40.18 -24.29
CA VAL A 502 12.20 41.12 -23.17
C VAL A 502 10.99 42.03 -23.22
N VAL A 503 10.20 42.08 -22.15
CA VAL A 503 9.12 43.06 -22.00
C VAL A 503 9.30 43.89 -20.74
N GLY A 504 8.72 45.10 -20.72
CA GLY A 504 8.68 45.97 -19.55
C GLY A 504 9.38 47.32 -19.69
N PRO A 505 9.26 48.18 -18.66
CA PRO A 505 9.82 49.52 -18.67
C PRO A 505 11.34 49.58 -18.95
N LYS A 506 12.12 48.61 -18.47
CA LYS A 506 13.59 48.55 -18.65
C LYS A 506 14.04 47.69 -19.85
N LYS A 507 13.15 47.36 -20.80
CA LYS A 507 13.48 46.43 -21.90
C LYS A 507 14.70 46.82 -22.73
N GLU A 508 14.88 48.11 -23.03
CA GLU A 508 16.02 48.61 -23.81
C GLU A 508 17.34 48.52 -23.03
N THR A 509 17.30 48.78 -21.72
CA THR A 509 18.46 48.64 -20.83
C THR A 509 18.88 47.18 -20.73
N ILE A 510 17.91 46.26 -20.59
CA ILE A 510 18.17 44.82 -20.57
C ILE A 510 18.75 44.34 -21.90
N ALA A 511 18.22 44.81 -23.04
CA ALA A 511 18.75 44.46 -24.36
C ALA A 511 20.20 44.91 -24.54
N SER A 512 20.52 46.13 -24.07
CA SER A 512 21.88 46.68 -24.13
C SER A 512 22.92 45.82 -23.38
N ALA A 513 22.49 45.04 -22.37
CA ALA A 513 23.36 44.10 -21.66
C ALA A 513 23.95 43.00 -22.56
N PHE A 514 23.27 42.69 -23.68
CA PHE A 514 23.70 41.70 -24.66
C PHE A 514 24.35 42.33 -25.90
N GLY A 515 24.61 43.64 -25.87
CA GLY A 515 25.26 44.38 -26.96
C GLY A 515 24.43 44.47 -28.25
N LYS A 516 23.11 44.27 -28.17
CA LYS A 516 22.19 44.27 -29.32
C LYS A 516 20.95 45.11 -29.03
N SER A 517 20.36 45.69 -30.07
CA SER A 517 19.03 46.29 -30.03
C SER A 517 17.96 45.19 -30.16
N LEU A 518 16.77 45.42 -29.59
CA LEU A 518 15.63 44.52 -29.80
C LEU A 518 15.12 44.61 -31.23
N ASP A 519 14.75 43.47 -31.80
CA ASP A 519 14.00 43.36 -33.04
C ASP A 519 12.53 43.79 -32.83
N LYS A 520 11.76 43.90 -33.94
CA LYS A 520 10.37 44.40 -33.93
C LYS A 520 9.42 43.63 -33.00
N ASP A 521 9.79 42.42 -32.60
CA ASP A 521 9.04 41.50 -31.75
C ASP A 521 9.55 41.47 -30.30
N ASN A 522 10.32 42.47 -29.89
CA ASN A 522 11.01 42.53 -28.59
C ASN A 522 11.94 41.33 -28.34
N SER A 523 12.55 40.78 -29.38
CA SER A 523 13.52 39.69 -29.28
C SER A 523 14.93 40.11 -29.64
N LEU A 524 15.93 39.34 -29.21
CA LEU A 524 17.29 39.37 -29.72
C LEU A 524 17.89 37.96 -29.67
N TYR A 525 18.83 37.65 -30.57
CA TYR A 525 19.56 36.39 -30.52
C TYR A 525 20.93 36.57 -29.85
N ALA A 526 21.23 35.78 -28.82
CA ALA A 526 22.49 35.79 -28.10
C ALA A 526 23.24 34.46 -28.30
N GLU A 527 24.34 34.50 -29.05
CA GLU A 527 25.20 33.35 -29.31
C GLU A 527 26.02 32.98 -28.07
N GLY A 528 26.17 31.69 -27.79
CA GLY A 528 26.93 31.19 -26.62
C GLY A 528 26.21 31.34 -25.27
N VAL A 529 25.02 31.94 -25.24
CA VAL A 529 24.22 32.08 -24.01
C VAL A 529 23.37 30.83 -23.81
N LEU A 530 23.72 30.03 -22.80
CA LEU A 530 23.05 28.77 -22.43
C LEU A 530 22.60 28.75 -20.97
N SER A 531 23.23 29.54 -20.11
CA SER A 531 22.99 29.54 -18.67
C SER A 531 22.43 30.88 -18.20
N ARG A 532 21.20 30.88 -17.68
CA ARG A 532 20.64 32.05 -17.00
C ARG A 532 21.58 32.59 -15.92
N LYS A 533 22.04 31.72 -15.01
CA LYS A 533 22.81 32.13 -13.82
C LYS A 533 24.18 32.73 -14.17
N LYS A 534 24.90 32.15 -15.12
CA LYS A 534 26.28 32.57 -15.44
C LYS A 534 26.33 33.64 -16.52
N GLN A 535 25.39 33.64 -17.46
CA GLN A 535 25.53 34.39 -18.73
C GLN A 535 24.39 35.38 -18.98
N VAL A 536 23.26 35.28 -18.28
CA VAL A 536 22.11 36.19 -18.47
C VAL A 536 22.02 37.19 -17.32
N ILE A 537 22.09 36.72 -16.08
CA ILE A 537 21.94 37.60 -14.90
C ILE A 537 23.08 38.61 -14.76
N PRO A 538 24.37 38.24 -14.80
CA PRO A 538 25.44 39.21 -14.55
C PRO A 538 25.47 40.39 -15.55
N PRO A 539 25.28 40.19 -16.87
CA PRO A 539 25.16 41.32 -17.80
C PRO A 539 23.97 42.23 -17.50
N ILE A 540 22.80 41.65 -17.18
CA ILE A 540 21.59 42.42 -16.84
C ILE A 540 21.81 43.26 -15.59
N THR A 541 22.42 42.68 -14.55
CA THR A 541 22.77 43.40 -13.32
C THR A 541 23.70 44.57 -13.62
N ASN A 542 24.78 44.33 -14.36
CA ASN A 542 25.73 45.37 -14.72
C ASN A 542 25.10 46.51 -15.54
N ALA A 543 24.18 46.19 -16.46
CA ALA A 543 23.52 47.19 -17.30
C ALA A 543 22.51 48.06 -16.54
N ILE A 544 21.90 47.52 -15.47
CA ILE A 544 20.92 48.24 -14.65
C ILE A 544 21.59 49.03 -13.52
N GLU A 545 22.69 48.55 -12.96
CA GLU A 545 23.38 49.18 -11.82
C GLU A 545 24.45 50.22 -12.21
N ASN A 546 25.04 50.12 -13.42
CA ASN A 546 26.04 51.08 -13.90
C ASN A 546 25.47 52.23 -14.74
N LYS A 547 24.21 52.65 -14.48
CA LYS A 547 23.55 53.77 -15.17
C LYS A 547 22.93 54.75 -14.20
#